data_AF-A0A1J4K421-F1
#
_entry.id   AF-A0A1J4K421-F1
#
_cell.length_a   1.000
_cell.length_b   1.000
_cell.length_c   1.000
_cell.angle_alpha   90.00
_cell.angle_beta   90.00
_cell.angle_gamma   90.00
#
_symmetry.space_group_name_H-M   'P 1'
#
loop_
_entity.id
_entity.type
_entity.pdbx_description
1 polymer ?
#
loop_
_entity_poly.entity_id
_entity_poly.type
_entity_poly.pdbx_seq_one_letter_code
_entity_poly.pdbx_strand_id
1 'polypeptide(L)'
;MFHNHFASVPSRLLFNWSSEDRPASSLLGVDKPVTHVNSANKIQNGVIVNIFSENKKSLQSIERNFRISTKNGKYYFNQILLVETSKTIKKVVSKNPDCIEYHIELNDETNVMGKFENVYLGKTEKFSKSEKKVIRSITKELGIASFPSFMKPKDMRPNGLNGRIDINFPKKFDLFLNEDHLASFVKINFPSNFTIHTKNKSYTCKKIGVITSQVIRALIDDDTDLNEFHFDFDDDFDDFAIIAKYFNYENIIINNKIREIIHKFSEDLQIQYLLDQVCLFIDNYNKRMNKLEKNILFAEPVEELFHWLKNIKQNGVEKTKNSLMGSIWVYSESNVQELVACILQIIKIDMLIHPEIADLCVKLNQSKHYSNNLDIFIPFLVKKTMASFLSNSALASFAYILVKYDLLKMDDVIARILIKTSTNQVLEQNHQSLSSNLSLNKFLYSELWFVPEILAQLPHFFDKIQDSHDFFYIVKDKNNNFQKYK
;
A
#
# COMPACT_ATOMS: atom_id res chain seq x y z
N MET A 1 -30.59 -14.89 -20.44
CA MET A 1 -30.27 -16.09 -19.63
C MET A 1 -29.18 -15.71 -18.63
N PHE A 2 -29.25 -16.26 -17.41
CA PHE A 2 -28.55 -15.91 -16.16
C PHE A 2 -29.23 -14.88 -15.25
N HIS A 3 -30.24 -15.39 -14.54
CA HIS A 3 -30.59 -15.02 -13.17
C HIS A 3 -29.71 -15.81 -12.19
N ASN A 4 -29.19 -15.16 -11.14
CA ASN A 4 -28.74 -15.78 -9.88
C ASN A 4 -29.06 -14.75 -8.77
N HIS A 5 -30.17 -14.86 -8.05
CA HIS A 5 -30.29 -15.56 -6.75
C HIS A 5 -29.18 -15.20 -5.74
N PHE A 6 -29.34 -14.03 -5.11
CA PHE A 6 -28.76 -13.78 -3.79
C PHE A 6 -29.72 -14.35 -2.74
N ALA A 7 -29.39 -15.54 -2.23
CA ALA A 7 -30.00 -16.09 -1.03
C ALA A 7 -29.41 -15.36 0.20
N SER A 8 -30.30 -14.84 1.03
CA SER A 8 -30.02 -14.29 2.36
C SER A 8 -29.38 -15.34 3.26
N VAL A 9 -28.18 -15.06 3.79
CA VAL A 9 -27.57 -15.84 4.88
C VAL A 9 -27.88 -15.13 6.21
N PRO A 10 -28.28 -15.85 7.28
CA PRO A 10 -28.71 -15.23 8.53
C PRO A 10 -27.53 -14.58 9.28
N SER A 11 -27.81 -13.42 9.85
CA SER A 11 -26.98 -12.65 10.78
C SER A 11 -26.42 -13.53 11.90
N ARG A 12 -25.16 -13.98 11.78
CA ARG A 12 -24.40 -14.48 12.91
C ARG A 12 -23.87 -13.29 13.70
N LEU A 13 -24.33 -13.17 14.93
CA LEU A 13 -23.84 -12.26 15.97
C LEU A 13 -22.30 -12.25 15.99
N LEU A 14 -21.74 -11.19 15.41
CA LEU A 14 -20.35 -10.77 15.61
C LEU A 14 -20.23 -10.32 17.07
N PHE A 15 -19.68 -11.17 17.93
CA PHE A 15 -19.14 -10.68 19.20
C PHE A 15 -17.87 -9.90 18.89
N ASN A 16 -18.02 -8.57 18.76
CA ASN A 16 -16.90 -7.63 18.78
C ASN A 16 -16.21 -7.76 20.14
N TRP A 17 -15.02 -8.36 20.15
CA TRP A 17 -14.09 -8.18 21.25
C TRP A 17 -13.52 -6.76 21.08
N SER A 18 -13.71 -5.89 22.07
CA SER A 18 -13.13 -4.56 22.04
C SER A 18 -11.61 -4.67 22.01
N SER A 19 -10.97 -3.77 21.26
CA SER A 19 -9.52 -3.64 21.14
C SER A 19 -8.80 -3.30 22.46
N GLU A 20 -9.54 -3.11 23.56
CA GLU A 20 -9.04 -2.71 24.88
C GLU A 20 -8.63 -3.89 25.78
N ASP A 21 -8.98 -5.14 25.41
CA ASP A 21 -8.71 -6.33 26.23
C ASP A 21 -7.37 -7.04 25.92
N ARG A 22 -6.57 -6.53 24.98
CA ARG A 22 -5.24 -7.07 24.72
C ARG A 22 -4.21 -6.32 25.58
N PRO A 23 -3.52 -6.96 26.55
CA PRO A 23 -2.29 -6.37 27.04
C PRO A 23 -1.36 -6.18 25.84
N ALA A 24 -0.92 -4.94 25.60
CA ALA A 24 -0.15 -4.51 24.42
C ALA A 24 1.24 -5.17 24.27
N SER A 25 1.53 -6.23 25.02
CA SER A 25 2.86 -6.86 25.15
C SER A 25 2.82 -8.33 25.59
N SER A 26 1.81 -9.11 25.20
CA SER A 26 1.77 -10.54 25.56
C SER A 26 2.33 -11.44 24.47
N LEU A 27 3.29 -12.29 24.84
CA LEU A 27 3.82 -13.39 24.02
C LEU A 27 2.74 -14.40 23.58
N LEU A 28 1.52 -14.35 24.15
CA LEU A 28 0.44 -15.31 23.90
C LEU A 28 -0.82 -14.63 23.36
N GLY A 29 -1.46 -15.30 22.39
CA GLY A 29 -2.73 -14.90 21.78
C GLY A 29 -3.83 -15.94 22.01
N VAL A 30 -5.08 -15.48 21.97
CA VAL A 30 -6.29 -16.32 22.01
C VAL A 30 -7.15 -16.01 20.81
N ASP A 31 -7.72 -17.06 20.21
CA ASP A 31 -8.64 -17.03 19.07
C ASP A 31 -8.10 -16.19 17.89
N LYS A 32 -7.54 -16.87 16.87
CA LYS A 32 -6.98 -16.17 15.71
C LYS A 32 -8.07 -15.32 15.03
N PRO A 33 -7.87 -14.01 14.82
CA PRO A 33 -8.53 -13.38 13.69
C PRO A 33 -8.05 -14.10 12.42
N VAL A 34 -8.98 -14.50 11.56
CA VAL A 34 -8.66 -15.00 10.22
C VAL A 34 -8.13 -13.81 9.43
N THR A 35 -6.84 -13.55 9.56
CA THR A 35 -6.13 -12.60 8.71
C THR A 35 -4.99 -13.36 8.07
N HIS A 36 -5.20 -13.79 6.83
CA HIS A 36 -4.11 -14.05 5.90
C HIS A 36 -3.40 -12.72 5.64
N VAL A 37 -2.53 -12.31 6.56
CA VAL A 37 -1.58 -11.23 6.29
C VAL A 37 -0.37 -11.90 5.64
N ASN A 38 -0.34 -11.89 4.31
CA ASN A 38 0.93 -11.91 3.60
C ASN A 38 1.69 -10.65 4.02
N SER A 39 2.49 -10.72 5.08
CA SER A 39 3.21 -9.57 5.65
C SER A 39 4.46 -9.22 4.85
N ALA A 40 4.31 -9.08 3.53
CA ALA A 40 5.24 -8.33 2.71
C ALA A 40 4.84 -6.85 2.78
N ASN A 41 5.34 -6.12 3.78
CA ASN A 41 5.23 -4.67 3.78
C ASN A 41 6.03 -4.13 2.59
N LYS A 42 5.31 -3.59 1.59
CA LYS A 42 5.89 -3.05 0.36
C LYS A 42 6.46 -1.67 0.63
N ILE A 43 7.77 -1.53 0.48
CA ILE A 43 8.43 -0.22 0.29
C ILE A 43 8.49 0.03 -1.23
N GLN A 44 8.52 1.30 -1.67
CA GLN A 44 8.51 1.68 -3.09
C GLN A 44 9.49 0.88 -3.96
N ASN A 45 10.60 0.35 -3.41
CA ASN A 45 11.62 -0.42 -4.13
C ASN A 45 12.07 -1.74 -3.45
N GLY A 46 11.27 -2.33 -2.54
CA GLY A 46 11.67 -3.57 -1.86
C GLY A 46 10.58 -4.28 -1.06
N VAL A 47 10.86 -5.53 -0.70
CA VAL A 47 10.01 -6.34 0.19
C VAL A 47 10.77 -6.60 1.48
N ILE A 48 10.18 -6.21 2.61
CA ILE A 48 10.68 -6.61 3.93
C ILE A 48 10.30 -8.08 4.12
N VAL A 49 11.31 -8.93 4.32
CA VAL A 49 11.09 -10.32 4.74
C VAL A 49 11.15 -10.37 6.25
N ASN A 50 10.17 -11.06 6.82
CA ASN A 50 10.13 -11.29 8.25
C ASN A 50 9.89 -12.77 8.54
N ILE A 51 10.71 -13.34 9.41
CA ILE A 51 10.96 -14.79 9.59
C ILE A 51 9.77 -15.52 10.25
N PHE A 52 8.71 -14.78 10.57
CA PHE A 52 7.64 -15.17 11.46
C PHE A 52 6.92 -16.49 11.13
N SER A 53 6.72 -16.82 9.86
CA SER A 53 5.97 -18.03 9.51
C SER A 53 6.79 -19.32 9.72
N GLU A 54 8.12 -19.27 9.60
CA GLU A 54 9.03 -20.38 9.92
C GLU A 54 9.25 -20.53 11.43
N ASN A 55 9.04 -19.46 12.22
CA ASN A 55 9.34 -19.46 13.65
C ASN A 55 8.65 -20.60 14.40
N LYS A 56 7.40 -20.94 14.07
CA LYS A 56 6.69 -22.06 14.74
C LYS A 56 7.33 -23.42 14.49
N LYS A 57 7.93 -23.63 13.31
CA LYS A 57 8.66 -24.88 13.01
C LYS A 57 10.03 -24.88 13.69
N SER A 58 10.73 -23.74 13.71
CA SER A 58 11.99 -23.62 14.42
C SER A 58 11.84 -23.88 15.93
N LEU A 59 10.75 -23.38 16.55
CA LEU A 59 10.44 -23.61 17.97
C LEU A 59 10.33 -25.09 18.34
N GLN A 60 9.87 -25.95 17.44
CA GLN A 60 9.74 -27.39 17.69
C GLN A 60 11.09 -28.10 17.79
N SER A 61 12.15 -27.48 17.26
CA SER A 61 13.50 -28.05 17.19
C SER A 61 14.44 -27.39 18.19
N ILE A 62 13.93 -26.52 19.07
CA ILE A 62 14.70 -25.91 20.15
C ILE A 62 14.85 -26.91 21.29
N GLU A 63 16.01 -26.86 21.93
CA GLU A 63 16.30 -27.61 23.14
C GLU A 63 15.28 -27.35 24.25
N ARG A 64 14.79 -28.45 24.84
CA ARG A 64 13.83 -28.46 25.95
C ARG A 64 14.53 -28.86 27.25
N ASN A 65 15.39 -27.96 27.71
CA ASN A 65 16.31 -28.18 28.82
C ASN A 65 15.70 -27.94 30.22
N PHE A 66 14.40 -27.63 30.33
CA PHE A 66 13.74 -27.43 31.61
C PHE A 66 12.54 -28.36 31.80
N ARG A 67 12.50 -29.09 32.91
CA ARG A 67 11.46 -30.08 33.23
C ARG A 67 10.47 -29.56 34.26
N ILE A 68 9.18 -29.59 33.93
CA ILE A 68 8.10 -29.43 34.91
C ILE A 68 7.48 -30.80 35.18
N SER A 69 7.38 -31.20 36.44
CA SER A 69 6.69 -32.43 36.84
C SER A 69 5.40 -32.14 37.60
N THR A 70 4.37 -32.95 37.36
CA THR A 70 3.11 -32.97 38.11
C THR A 70 2.88 -34.37 38.68
N LYS A 71 1.75 -34.59 39.37
CA LYS A 71 1.39 -35.95 39.84
C LYS A 71 1.15 -36.94 38.69
N ASN A 72 0.85 -36.43 37.50
CA ASN A 72 0.42 -37.21 36.36
C ASN A 72 1.49 -37.38 35.28
N GLY A 73 2.60 -36.63 35.34
CA GLY A 73 3.61 -36.71 34.29
C GLY A 73 4.77 -35.72 34.41
N LYS A 74 5.62 -35.74 33.38
CA LYS A 74 6.78 -34.87 33.19
C LYS A 74 6.67 -34.20 31.83
N TYR A 75 6.95 -32.90 31.78
CA TYR A 75 6.77 -32.03 30.62
C TYR A 75 8.05 -31.21 30.41
N TYR A 76 8.41 -30.96 29.16
CA TYR A 76 9.72 -30.39 28.81
C TYR A 76 9.56 -29.06 28.06
N PHE A 77 10.13 -28.01 28.63
CA PHE A 77 10.05 -26.64 28.13
C PHE A 77 11.44 -26.14 27.78
N ASN A 78 11.49 -25.15 26.89
CA ASN A 78 12.67 -24.32 26.74
C ASN A 78 12.77 -23.34 27.92
N GLN A 79 13.89 -23.35 28.65
CA GLN A 79 14.07 -22.54 29.86
C GLN A 79 13.94 -21.04 29.59
N ILE A 80 14.47 -20.55 28.47
CA ILE A 80 14.46 -19.12 28.11
C ILE A 80 13.01 -18.62 27.97
N LEU A 81 12.19 -19.34 27.21
CA LEU A 81 10.76 -19.02 27.05
C LEU A 81 10.00 -19.08 28.38
N LEU A 82 10.29 -20.09 29.20
CA LEU A 82 9.59 -20.31 30.46
C LEU A 82 9.95 -19.25 31.52
N VAL A 83 11.22 -18.83 31.59
CA VAL A 83 11.69 -17.75 32.48
C VAL A 83 11.03 -16.42 32.14
N GLU A 84 10.78 -16.15 30.86
CA GLU A 84 10.10 -14.91 30.45
C GLU A 84 8.64 -14.89 30.92
N THR A 85 7.93 -16.00 30.77
CA THR A 85 6.49 -16.04 31.00
C THR A 85 6.11 -16.37 32.44
N SER A 86 6.97 -17.08 33.18
CA SER A 86 6.72 -17.55 34.54
C SER A 86 7.54 -16.80 35.57
N LYS A 87 6.86 -15.99 36.40
CA LYS A 87 7.51 -15.30 37.54
C LYS A 87 8.09 -16.28 38.56
N THR A 88 7.46 -17.42 38.76
CA THR A 88 7.93 -18.45 39.68
C THR A 88 9.23 -19.05 39.17
N ILE A 89 9.26 -19.52 37.93
CA ILE A 89 10.45 -20.14 37.34
C ILE A 89 11.58 -19.12 37.23
N LYS A 90 11.30 -17.87 36.83
CA LYS A 90 12.30 -16.79 36.84
C LYS A 90 12.98 -16.65 38.20
N LYS A 91 12.22 -16.61 39.29
CA LYS A 91 12.77 -16.52 40.66
C LYS A 91 13.59 -17.75 41.04
N VAL A 92 13.17 -18.95 40.63
CA VAL A 92 13.88 -20.19 40.92
C VAL A 92 15.22 -20.21 40.21
N VAL A 93 15.22 -19.99 38.89
CA VAL A 93 16.43 -19.98 38.06
C VAL A 93 17.38 -18.84 38.45
N SER A 94 16.88 -17.66 38.82
CA SER A 94 17.73 -16.57 39.31
C SER A 94 18.43 -16.87 40.64
N LYS A 95 17.86 -17.76 41.48
CA LYS A 95 18.49 -18.19 42.74
C LYS A 95 19.42 -19.37 42.55
N ASN A 96 19.11 -20.24 41.60
CA ASN A 96 19.90 -21.41 41.23
C ASN A 96 19.93 -21.55 39.71
N PRO A 97 20.95 -21.00 39.02
CA PRO A 97 21.05 -21.04 37.56
C PRO A 97 21.07 -22.46 36.98
N ASP A 98 21.60 -23.43 37.72
CA ASP A 98 21.69 -24.84 37.33
C ASP A 98 20.38 -25.62 37.56
N CYS A 99 19.32 -24.93 38.01
CA CYS A 99 18.02 -25.54 38.19
C CYS A 99 17.37 -25.86 36.85
N ILE A 100 17.32 -27.16 36.52
CA ILE A 100 16.72 -27.70 35.30
C ILE A 100 15.34 -28.33 35.53
N GLU A 101 14.81 -28.28 36.76
CA GLU A 101 13.52 -28.89 37.08
C GLU A 101 12.69 -28.15 38.13
N TYR A 102 11.37 -28.29 38.01
CA TYR A 102 10.40 -27.76 38.98
C TYR A 102 9.22 -28.73 39.16
N HIS A 103 8.78 -28.92 40.41
CA HIS A 103 7.63 -29.78 40.73
C HIS A 103 6.40 -28.96 41.09
N ILE A 104 5.24 -29.37 40.58
CA ILE A 104 3.94 -28.79 40.92
C ILE A 104 3.04 -29.88 41.50
N GLU A 105 2.58 -29.65 42.72
CA GLU A 105 1.61 -30.50 43.44
C GLU A 105 0.20 -30.35 42.84
N LEU A 106 -0.01 -30.86 41.62
CA LEU A 106 -1.27 -30.74 40.86
C LEU A 106 -1.69 -32.08 40.27
N ASN A 107 -2.99 -32.40 40.39
CA ASN A 107 -3.63 -33.46 39.63
C ASN A 107 -4.19 -32.90 38.30
N ASP A 108 -3.58 -33.29 37.19
CA ASP A 108 -3.88 -32.88 35.81
C ASP A 108 -4.37 -34.05 34.97
N GLU A 109 -5.55 -34.58 35.30
CA GLU A 109 -6.19 -35.70 34.61
C GLU A 109 -6.53 -35.38 33.13
N THR A 110 -6.63 -34.09 32.79
CA THR A 110 -6.98 -33.60 31.45
C THR A 110 -5.76 -33.21 30.60
N ASN A 111 -4.55 -33.43 31.09
CA ASN A 111 -3.29 -33.11 30.40
C ASN A 111 -3.19 -31.63 29.92
N VAL A 112 -3.62 -30.69 30.76
CA VAL A 112 -3.54 -29.25 30.49
C VAL A 112 -2.07 -28.79 30.43
N MET A 113 -1.20 -29.37 31.25
CA MET A 113 0.23 -29.04 31.22
C MET A 113 0.89 -29.48 29.90
N GLY A 114 0.53 -30.64 29.36
CA GLY A 114 1.00 -31.06 28.03
C GLY A 114 0.51 -30.14 26.91
N LYS A 115 -0.70 -29.58 27.04
CA LYS A 115 -1.14 -28.52 26.11
C LYS A 115 -0.31 -27.25 26.27
N PHE A 116 0.07 -26.87 27.49
CA PHE A 116 0.96 -25.72 27.69
C PHE A 116 2.32 -25.99 27.05
N GLU A 117 2.91 -27.17 27.25
CA GLU A 117 4.13 -27.60 26.56
C GLU A 117 4.01 -27.44 25.03
N ASN A 118 2.94 -27.95 24.43
CA ASN A 118 2.68 -27.80 22.99
C ASN A 118 2.58 -26.33 22.54
N VAL A 119 1.96 -25.45 23.32
CA VAL A 119 1.90 -24.01 23.01
C VAL A 119 3.29 -23.39 23.02
N TYR A 120 4.15 -23.75 23.97
CA TYR A 120 5.54 -23.27 24.02
C TYR A 120 6.40 -23.82 22.87
N LEU A 121 5.97 -24.92 22.23
CA LEU A 121 6.54 -25.43 20.96
C LEU A 121 5.94 -24.76 19.72
N GLY A 122 5.17 -23.68 19.88
CA GLY A 122 4.55 -22.95 18.78
C GLY A 122 3.30 -23.62 18.19
N LYS A 123 2.79 -24.70 18.80
CA LYS A 123 1.54 -25.33 18.37
C LYS A 123 0.33 -24.52 18.88
N THR A 124 -0.78 -24.66 18.17
CA THR A 124 -2.08 -24.12 18.63
C THR A 124 -2.82 -25.22 19.36
N GLU A 125 -3.27 -24.93 20.58
CA GLU A 125 -3.94 -25.90 21.44
C GLU A 125 -5.35 -25.49 21.81
N LYS A 126 -6.23 -26.49 21.85
CA LYS A 126 -7.65 -26.33 22.16
C LYS A 126 -7.92 -26.55 23.63
N PHE A 127 -8.50 -25.54 24.26
CA PHE A 127 -8.94 -25.58 25.65
C PHE A 127 -10.45 -25.48 25.77
N SER A 128 -10.97 -25.92 26.90
CA SER A 128 -12.39 -26.03 27.18
C SER A 128 -12.74 -25.60 28.59
N LYS A 129 -14.01 -25.29 28.83
CA LYS A 129 -14.49 -24.82 30.14
C LYS A 129 -14.31 -25.84 31.26
N SER A 130 -14.30 -27.15 30.98
CA SER A 130 -14.05 -28.19 31.99
C SER A 130 -12.64 -28.10 32.58
N GLU A 131 -11.67 -27.61 31.80
CA GLU A 131 -10.25 -27.50 32.21
C GLU A 131 -9.96 -26.22 33.02
N LYS A 132 -10.96 -25.35 33.20
CA LYS A 132 -10.84 -24.05 33.88
C LYS A 132 -10.12 -24.11 35.23
N LYS A 133 -10.43 -25.12 36.05
CA LYS A 133 -9.83 -25.27 37.38
C LYS A 133 -8.34 -25.55 37.27
N VAL A 134 -7.96 -26.53 36.46
CA VAL A 134 -6.56 -26.93 36.24
C VAL A 134 -5.76 -25.81 35.61
N ILE A 135 -6.29 -25.15 34.58
CA ILE A 135 -5.66 -23.98 33.94
C ILE A 135 -5.31 -22.89 34.96
N ARG A 136 -6.25 -22.55 35.84
CA ARG A 136 -6.04 -21.52 36.86
C ARG A 136 -5.03 -21.95 37.90
N SER A 137 -5.05 -23.22 38.31
CA SER A 137 -4.04 -23.76 39.23
C SER A 137 -2.63 -23.67 38.62
N ILE A 138 -2.43 -24.14 37.38
CA ILE A 138 -1.13 -24.05 36.69
C ILE A 138 -0.69 -22.59 36.57
N THR A 139 -1.58 -21.71 36.11
CA THR A 139 -1.28 -20.28 35.93
C THR A 139 -0.88 -19.62 37.26
N LYS A 140 -1.51 -20.03 38.38
CA LYS A 140 -1.18 -19.56 39.73
C LYS A 140 0.19 -20.02 40.17
N GLU A 141 0.43 -21.33 40.13
CA GLU A 141 1.66 -21.97 40.61
C GLU A 141 2.88 -21.46 39.85
N LEU A 142 2.75 -21.35 38.52
CA LEU A 142 3.80 -20.80 37.67
C LEU A 142 3.83 -19.26 37.65
N GLY A 143 2.85 -18.58 38.26
CA GLY A 143 2.79 -17.12 38.27
C GLY A 143 2.78 -16.51 36.86
N ILE A 144 2.06 -17.13 35.91
CA ILE A 144 2.09 -16.73 34.50
C ILE A 144 1.18 -15.51 34.29
N ALA A 145 1.80 -14.34 34.14
CA ALA A 145 1.10 -13.07 34.03
C ALA A 145 0.68 -12.72 32.59
N SER A 146 1.27 -13.35 31.57
CA SER A 146 1.01 -13.08 30.16
C SER A 146 -0.30 -13.67 29.64
N PHE A 147 -0.90 -14.62 30.36
CA PHE A 147 -2.13 -15.29 29.94
C PHE A 147 -3.36 -14.36 29.96
N PRO A 148 -4.42 -14.66 29.21
CA PRO A 148 -5.70 -13.95 29.30
C PRO A 148 -6.29 -13.93 30.72
N SER A 149 -6.98 -12.85 31.08
CA SER A 149 -7.55 -12.66 32.41
C SER A 149 -8.52 -13.77 32.84
N PHE A 150 -9.24 -14.41 31.92
CA PHE A 150 -10.15 -15.52 32.25
C PHE A 150 -9.41 -16.82 32.66
N MET A 151 -8.18 -17.01 32.19
CA MET A 151 -7.29 -18.12 32.57
C MET A 151 -6.59 -17.89 33.92
N LYS A 152 -6.61 -16.65 34.43
CA LYS A 152 -6.00 -16.29 35.71
C LYS A 152 -6.94 -16.54 36.90
N PRO A 153 -6.37 -16.94 38.06
CA PRO A 153 -7.02 -16.81 39.37
C PRO A 153 -7.52 -15.38 39.63
N LYS A 154 -8.49 -15.23 40.54
CA LYS A 154 -9.10 -13.91 40.84
C LYS A 154 -8.07 -12.92 41.40
N ASP A 155 -7.20 -13.39 42.27
CA ASP A 155 -6.11 -12.64 42.92
C ASP A 155 -5.01 -12.16 41.96
N MET A 156 -4.93 -12.73 40.75
CA MET A 156 -3.96 -12.32 39.72
C MET A 156 -4.55 -11.39 38.65
N ARG A 157 -5.82 -10.99 38.78
CA ARG A 157 -6.48 -10.12 37.79
C ARG A 157 -6.21 -8.64 38.08
N PRO A 158 -6.14 -7.79 37.05
CA PRO A 158 -6.01 -6.34 37.22
C PRO A 158 -7.14 -5.80 38.12
N ASN A 159 -6.80 -4.84 38.99
CA ASN A 159 -7.67 -4.34 40.06
C ASN A 159 -9.00 -3.68 39.61
N GLY A 160 -9.27 -3.54 38.31
CA GLY A 160 -10.56 -3.08 37.76
C GLY A 160 -11.60 -4.18 37.51
N LEU A 161 -11.22 -5.47 37.54
CA LEU A 161 -12.09 -6.61 37.23
C LEU A 161 -12.52 -7.41 38.47
N ASN A 162 -12.05 -7.02 39.65
CA ASN A 162 -12.16 -7.82 40.88
C ASN A 162 -13.53 -7.76 41.58
N GLY A 163 -14.52 -7.05 41.02
CA GLY A 163 -15.80 -6.82 41.71
C GLY A 163 -17.09 -7.10 40.95
N ARG A 164 -17.14 -7.08 39.61
CA ARG A 164 -18.45 -7.03 38.91
C ARG A 164 -18.59 -7.80 37.60
N ILE A 165 -17.49 -8.24 36.97
CA ILE A 165 -17.56 -8.98 35.70
C ILE A 165 -16.93 -10.34 35.94
N ASP A 166 -17.77 -11.36 36.11
CA ASP A 166 -17.32 -12.73 36.02
C ASP A 166 -16.90 -12.95 34.55
N ILE A 167 -15.61 -12.75 34.25
CA ILE A 167 -15.10 -12.88 32.89
C ILE A 167 -15.47 -14.29 32.43
N ASN A 168 -16.43 -14.34 31.50
CA ASN A 168 -17.03 -15.59 31.07
C ASN A 168 -15.92 -16.47 30.51
N PHE A 169 -15.67 -17.58 31.18
CA PHE A 169 -14.71 -18.56 30.69
C PHE A 169 -15.31 -19.18 29.41
N PRO A 170 -14.64 -19.04 28.25
CA PRO A 170 -15.19 -19.51 26.98
C PRO A 170 -15.51 -21.01 27.04
N LYS A 171 -16.54 -21.45 26.30
CA LYS A 171 -16.86 -22.89 26.22
C LYS A 171 -15.68 -23.68 25.66
N LYS A 172 -15.07 -23.14 24.61
CA LYS A 172 -13.82 -23.60 23.97
C LYS A 172 -13.06 -22.39 23.44
N PHE A 173 -11.74 -22.47 23.36
CA PHE A 173 -10.89 -21.44 22.76
C PHE A 173 -9.57 -22.05 22.29
N ASP A 174 -8.92 -21.39 21.34
CA ASP A 174 -7.59 -21.75 20.85
C ASP A 174 -6.53 -20.85 21.50
N LEU A 175 -5.45 -21.45 22.02
CA LEU A 175 -4.30 -20.72 22.57
C LEU A 175 -3.07 -20.94 21.68
N PHE A 176 -2.30 -19.88 21.43
CA PHE A 176 -1.10 -19.92 20.61
C PHE A 176 -0.10 -18.81 21.01
N LEU A 177 1.17 -18.92 20.59
CA LEU A 177 2.15 -17.85 20.72
C LEU A 177 1.90 -16.74 19.69
N ASN A 178 1.93 -15.49 20.14
CA ASN A 178 1.83 -14.32 19.28
C ASN A 178 3.14 -14.17 18.47
N GLU A 179 3.02 -14.15 17.14
CA GLU A 179 4.17 -14.20 16.21
C GLU A 179 5.04 -12.93 16.28
N ASP A 180 4.43 -11.74 16.34
CA ASP A 180 5.14 -10.46 16.35
C ASP A 180 5.96 -10.29 17.64
N HIS A 181 5.35 -10.62 18.77
CA HIS A 181 6.03 -10.58 20.07
C HIS A 181 7.09 -11.68 20.18
N LEU A 182 6.86 -12.85 19.57
CA LEU A 182 7.81 -13.95 19.59
C LEU A 182 9.11 -13.60 18.86
N ALA A 183 9.10 -13.02 17.66
CA ALA A 183 10.40 -12.70 17.03
C ALA A 183 11.12 -11.57 17.75
N SER A 184 10.39 -10.58 18.26
CA SER A 184 10.99 -9.52 19.08
C SER A 184 11.65 -10.13 20.33
N PHE A 185 10.97 -11.08 20.96
CA PHE A 185 11.50 -11.82 22.10
C PHE A 185 12.75 -12.62 21.73
N VAL A 186 12.70 -13.40 20.65
CA VAL A 186 13.83 -14.23 20.19
C VAL A 186 15.04 -13.36 19.85
N LYS A 187 14.82 -12.27 19.11
CA LYS A 187 15.86 -11.31 18.75
C LYS A 187 16.62 -10.80 19.97
N ILE A 188 15.90 -10.45 21.03
CA ILE A 188 16.46 -9.83 22.24
C ILE A 188 17.05 -10.85 23.21
N ASN A 189 16.38 -11.99 23.42
CA ASN A 189 16.64 -12.86 24.58
C ASN A 189 17.40 -14.14 24.26
N PHE A 190 17.40 -14.62 23.00
CA PHE A 190 18.17 -15.81 22.65
C PHE A 190 19.64 -15.47 22.39
N PRO A 191 20.59 -16.31 22.82
CA PRO A 191 22.01 -16.07 22.60
C PRO A 191 22.38 -16.25 21.12
N SER A 192 23.37 -15.46 20.67
CA SER A 192 24.02 -15.64 19.38
C SER A 192 25.27 -16.49 19.57
N ASN A 193 25.09 -17.81 19.66
CA ASN A 193 26.11 -18.80 20.04
C ASN A 193 26.46 -19.80 18.93
N PHE A 194 26.02 -19.55 17.69
CA PHE A 194 26.36 -20.37 16.54
C PHE A 194 27.19 -19.56 15.55
N THR A 195 28.36 -20.04 15.13
CA THR A 195 29.25 -19.29 14.22
C THR A 195 29.22 -19.89 12.82
N ILE A 196 28.96 -19.07 11.81
CA ILE A 196 29.10 -19.49 10.43
C ILE A 196 30.39 -18.90 9.87
N HIS A 197 31.29 -19.77 9.42
CA HIS A 197 32.55 -19.41 8.77
C HIS A 197 32.35 -19.42 7.26
N THR A 198 32.58 -18.30 6.60
CA THR A 198 32.88 -18.29 5.16
C THR A 198 34.38 -18.50 4.98
N LYS A 199 34.91 -18.47 3.75
CA LYS A 199 36.36 -18.66 3.53
C LYS A 199 37.24 -17.58 4.18
N ASN A 200 36.73 -16.36 4.27
CA ASN A 200 37.48 -15.18 4.69
C ASN A 200 36.82 -14.41 5.85
N LYS A 201 35.60 -14.77 6.27
CA LYS A 201 34.85 -14.07 7.33
C LYS A 201 34.10 -15.03 8.24
N SER A 202 33.57 -14.52 9.35
CA SER A 202 32.81 -15.32 10.32
C SER A 202 31.67 -14.50 10.91
N TYR A 203 30.51 -15.13 11.07
CA TYR A 203 29.27 -14.49 11.47
C TYR A 203 28.65 -15.21 12.65
N THR A 204 28.45 -14.50 13.76
CA THR A 204 27.72 -15.04 14.91
C THR A 204 26.22 -14.92 14.68
N CYS A 205 25.54 -16.04 14.85
CA CYS A 205 24.13 -16.24 14.57
C CYS A 205 23.44 -16.85 15.79
N LYS A 206 22.12 -16.67 15.89
CA LYS A 206 21.32 -17.39 16.89
C LYS A 206 21.06 -18.80 16.38
N LYS A 207 21.39 -19.84 17.16
CA LYS A 207 21.18 -21.25 16.77
C LYS A 207 19.72 -21.54 16.36
N ILE A 208 18.76 -20.93 17.06
CA ILE A 208 17.31 -20.97 16.73
C ILE A 208 16.97 -20.41 15.34
N GLY A 209 17.72 -19.42 14.85
CA GLY A 209 17.55 -18.92 13.49
C GLY A 209 18.23 -19.83 12.48
N VAL A 210 19.43 -20.32 12.80
CA VAL A 210 20.23 -21.19 11.91
C VAL A 210 19.49 -22.50 11.57
N ILE A 211 18.75 -23.09 12.50
CA ILE A 211 17.94 -24.31 12.26
C ILE A 211 16.79 -24.13 11.24
N THR A 212 16.58 -22.92 10.71
CA THR A 212 15.70 -22.69 9.55
C THR A 212 16.35 -23.15 8.25
N SER A 213 17.69 -23.20 8.17
CA SER A 213 18.41 -23.88 7.10
C SER A 213 18.27 -25.39 7.28
N GLN A 214 17.73 -26.09 6.27
CA GLN A 214 17.64 -27.56 6.33
C GLN A 214 19.02 -28.21 6.35
N VAL A 215 19.98 -27.63 5.61
CA VAL A 215 21.37 -28.10 5.57
C VAL A 215 22.00 -28.07 6.96
N ILE A 216 21.96 -26.92 7.64
CA ILE A 216 22.60 -26.79 8.95
C ILE A 216 21.82 -27.53 10.04
N ARG A 217 20.48 -27.54 9.93
CA ARG A 217 19.64 -28.31 10.84
C ARG A 217 19.96 -29.80 10.81
N ALA A 218 20.14 -30.40 9.65
CA ALA A 218 20.48 -31.83 9.55
C ALA A 218 21.78 -32.15 10.31
N LEU A 219 22.77 -31.25 10.25
CA LEU A 219 24.03 -31.40 10.99
C LEU A 219 23.84 -31.26 12.51
N ILE A 220 22.98 -30.33 12.96
CA ILE A 220 22.66 -30.14 14.38
C ILE A 220 21.83 -31.32 14.93
N ASP A 221 20.97 -31.91 14.10
CA ASP A 221 20.19 -33.10 14.49
C ASP A 221 21.11 -34.32 14.70
N ASP A 222 22.25 -34.40 14.00
CA ASP A 222 23.28 -35.43 14.17
C ASP A 222 24.24 -35.14 15.34
N ASP A 223 24.62 -33.87 15.54
CA ASP A 223 25.44 -33.41 16.67
C ASP A 223 24.80 -32.18 17.34
N THR A 224 24.14 -32.42 18.47
CA THR A 224 23.43 -31.38 19.22
C THR A 224 24.35 -30.29 19.78
N ASP A 225 25.63 -30.62 19.99
CA ASP A 225 26.64 -29.70 20.52
C ASP A 225 27.32 -28.86 19.42
N LEU A 226 27.00 -29.11 18.15
CA LEU A 226 27.51 -28.35 17.02
C LEU A 226 27.13 -26.86 17.15
N ASN A 227 28.15 -26.02 17.18
CA ASN A 227 28.01 -24.56 17.31
C ASN A 227 28.74 -23.79 16.21
N GLU A 228 29.25 -24.49 15.20
CA GLU A 228 29.92 -23.88 14.06
C GLU A 228 29.57 -24.58 12.74
N PHE A 229 29.59 -23.83 11.64
CA PHE A 229 29.38 -24.35 10.29
C PHE A 229 30.30 -23.64 9.31
N HIS A 230 30.96 -24.41 8.44
CA HIS A 230 31.82 -23.88 7.39
C HIS A 230 31.04 -23.86 6.07
N PHE A 231 30.79 -22.66 5.56
CA PHE A 231 30.12 -22.42 4.30
C PHE A 231 31.16 -22.06 3.23
N ASP A 232 31.28 -22.89 2.20
CA ASP A 232 32.28 -22.74 1.14
C ASP A 232 31.94 -21.59 0.19
N PHE A 233 32.21 -20.35 0.64
CA PHE A 233 31.89 -19.12 -0.08
C PHE A 233 32.98 -18.06 0.14
N ASP A 234 33.44 -17.44 -0.96
CA ASP A 234 34.39 -16.32 -0.95
C ASP A 234 33.63 -15.02 -0.66
N ASP A 235 33.63 -14.59 0.60
CA ASP A 235 32.80 -13.46 1.06
C ASP A 235 33.55 -12.13 1.10
N ASP A 236 34.21 -11.77 0.00
CA ASP A 236 35.02 -10.54 -0.07
C ASP A 236 34.17 -9.28 0.20
N PHE A 237 32.87 -9.31 -0.11
CA PHE A 237 31.98 -8.15 -0.10
C PHE A 237 30.91 -8.13 1.02
N ASP A 238 31.01 -9.00 2.03
CA ASP A 238 30.03 -9.09 3.14
C ASP A 238 28.63 -9.47 2.66
N ASP A 239 28.57 -10.22 1.57
CA ASP A 239 27.33 -10.72 0.99
C ASP A 239 26.61 -11.64 1.97
N PHE A 240 27.34 -12.48 2.71
CA PHE A 240 26.72 -13.39 3.68
C PHE A 240 26.09 -12.66 4.88
N ALA A 241 26.48 -11.40 5.13
CA ALA A 241 25.93 -10.62 6.24
C ALA A 241 24.40 -10.51 6.17
N ILE A 242 23.79 -10.60 4.98
CA ILE A 242 22.33 -10.60 4.84
C ILE A 242 21.67 -11.85 5.42
N ILE A 243 22.30 -13.01 5.25
CA ILE A 243 21.82 -14.28 5.80
C ILE A 243 22.11 -14.35 7.29
N ALA A 244 23.25 -13.81 7.75
CA ALA A 244 23.52 -13.65 9.16
C ALA A 244 22.45 -12.78 9.85
N LYS A 245 22.02 -11.68 9.22
CA LYS A 245 20.89 -10.85 9.69
C LYS A 245 19.60 -11.65 9.76
N TYR A 246 19.31 -12.45 8.73
CA TYR A 246 18.18 -13.38 8.75
C TYR A 246 18.27 -14.31 9.97
N PHE A 247 19.35 -15.07 10.15
CA PHE A 247 19.49 -15.97 11.30
C PHE A 247 19.47 -15.26 12.67
N ASN A 248 19.73 -13.95 12.73
CA ASN A 248 19.63 -13.13 13.94
C ASN A 248 18.28 -12.44 14.14
N TYR A 249 17.25 -12.76 13.33
CA TYR A 249 15.92 -12.16 13.43
C TYR A 249 15.94 -10.64 13.18
N GLU A 250 16.85 -10.20 12.31
CA GLU A 250 16.86 -8.85 11.79
C GLU A 250 16.06 -8.76 10.49
N ASN A 251 15.50 -7.58 10.24
CA ASN A 251 14.78 -7.33 9.00
C ASN A 251 15.76 -7.29 7.84
N ILE A 252 15.45 -8.04 6.78
CA ILE A 252 16.15 -7.95 5.50
C ILE A 252 15.21 -7.35 4.45
N ILE A 253 15.77 -6.55 3.54
CA ILE A 253 14.99 -5.88 2.49
C ILE A 253 15.41 -6.45 1.15
N ILE A 254 14.60 -7.33 0.57
CA ILE A 254 14.85 -7.84 -0.78
C ILE A 254 14.65 -6.70 -1.78
N ASN A 255 15.69 -6.45 -2.58
CA ASN A 255 15.69 -5.44 -3.64
C ASN A 255 16.48 -5.97 -4.86
N ASN A 256 16.46 -5.23 -5.96
CA ASN A 256 17.06 -5.67 -7.22
C ASN A 256 18.57 -5.94 -7.16
N LYS A 257 19.31 -5.29 -6.26
CA LYS A 257 20.77 -5.46 -6.15
C LYS A 257 21.14 -6.76 -5.44
N ILE A 258 20.29 -7.20 -4.51
CA ILE A 258 20.63 -8.30 -3.59
C ILE A 258 19.76 -9.56 -3.78
N ARG A 259 18.78 -9.53 -4.69
CA ARG A 259 17.88 -10.67 -4.92
C ARG A 259 18.65 -11.92 -5.37
N GLU A 260 19.67 -11.77 -6.22
CA GLU A 260 20.42 -12.90 -6.78
C GLU A 260 21.27 -13.57 -5.69
N ILE A 261 21.90 -12.77 -4.83
CA ILE A 261 22.69 -13.29 -3.72
C ILE A 261 21.81 -13.95 -2.64
N ILE A 262 20.64 -13.36 -2.32
CA ILE A 262 19.66 -13.98 -1.42
C ILE A 262 19.15 -15.30 -1.99
N HIS A 263 18.83 -15.35 -3.29
CA HIS A 263 18.37 -16.56 -3.97
C HIS A 263 19.41 -17.67 -3.85
N LYS A 264 20.66 -17.38 -4.24
CA LYS A 264 21.77 -18.33 -4.15
C LYS A 264 21.90 -18.91 -2.74
N PHE A 265 22.02 -18.07 -1.72
CA PHE A 265 22.18 -18.57 -0.35
C PHE A 265 20.95 -19.32 0.17
N SER A 266 19.74 -18.93 -0.26
CA SER A 266 18.53 -19.64 0.13
C SER A 266 18.46 -21.03 -0.49
N GLU A 267 18.96 -21.21 -1.71
CA GLU A 267 19.10 -22.52 -2.35
C GLU A 267 20.20 -23.34 -1.68
N ASP A 268 21.40 -22.78 -1.57
CA ASP A 268 22.59 -23.47 -1.03
C ASP A 268 22.35 -23.95 0.42
N LEU A 269 21.71 -23.12 1.24
CA LEU A 269 21.39 -23.44 2.64
C LEU A 269 19.99 -24.07 2.80
N GLN A 270 19.22 -24.23 1.72
CA GLN A 270 17.86 -24.77 1.71
C GLN A 270 16.93 -24.05 2.71
N ILE A 271 16.91 -22.72 2.67
CA ILE A 271 16.03 -21.86 3.48
C ILE A 271 14.76 -21.59 2.68
N GLN A 272 13.79 -22.52 2.75
CA GLN A 272 12.61 -22.53 1.87
C GLN A 272 11.81 -21.23 1.93
N TYR A 273 11.55 -20.68 3.13
CA TYR A 273 10.77 -19.46 3.23
C TYR A 273 11.46 -18.28 2.54
N LEU A 274 12.77 -18.14 2.71
CA LEU A 274 13.53 -17.05 2.08
C LEU A 274 13.57 -17.21 0.56
N LEU A 275 13.72 -18.45 0.08
CA LEU A 275 13.64 -18.79 -1.34
C LEU A 275 12.27 -18.40 -1.94
N ASP A 276 11.19 -18.75 -1.26
CA ASP A 276 9.83 -18.38 -1.69
C ASP A 276 9.66 -16.86 -1.76
N GLN A 277 10.15 -16.12 -0.76
CA GLN A 277 10.05 -14.65 -0.76
C GLN A 277 10.83 -13.99 -1.90
N VAL A 278 12.04 -14.47 -2.20
CA VAL A 278 12.85 -13.89 -3.29
C VAL A 278 12.32 -14.25 -4.66
N CYS A 279 11.82 -15.47 -4.87
CA CYS A 279 11.13 -15.86 -6.10
C CYS A 279 9.88 -15.02 -6.34
N LEU A 280 9.05 -14.82 -5.30
CA LEU A 280 7.88 -13.94 -5.38
C LEU A 280 8.27 -12.49 -5.70
N PHE A 281 9.40 -12.00 -5.18
CA PHE A 281 9.91 -10.67 -5.52
C PHE A 281 10.30 -10.59 -7.00
N ILE A 282 11.08 -11.56 -7.50
CA ILE A 282 11.53 -11.64 -8.90
C ILE A 282 10.34 -11.68 -9.85
N ASP A 283 9.36 -12.56 -9.59
CA ASP A 283 8.16 -12.68 -10.42
C ASP A 283 7.35 -11.38 -10.50
N ASN A 284 7.17 -10.71 -9.36
CA ASN A 284 6.45 -9.45 -9.30
C ASN A 284 7.22 -8.33 -10.01
N TYR A 285 8.54 -8.31 -9.90
CA TYR A 285 9.38 -7.37 -10.62
C TYR A 285 9.26 -7.58 -12.14
N ASN A 286 9.42 -8.82 -12.61
CA ASN A 286 9.32 -9.17 -14.03
C ASN A 286 7.92 -8.84 -14.60
N LYS A 287 6.84 -9.11 -13.85
CA LYS A 287 5.48 -8.71 -14.25
C LYS A 287 5.33 -7.19 -14.42
N ARG A 288 5.97 -6.40 -13.55
CA ARG A 288 5.97 -4.93 -13.68
C ARG A 288 6.79 -4.46 -14.88
N MET A 289 7.98 -5.03 -15.07
CA MET A 289 8.83 -4.71 -16.22
C MET A 289 8.15 -5.06 -17.54
N ASN A 290 7.55 -6.24 -17.66
CA ASN A 290 6.81 -6.64 -18.86
C ASN A 290 5.61 -5.72 -19.14
N LYS A 291 4.94 -5.21 -18.09
CA LYS A 291 3.86 -4.22 -18.25
C LYS A 291 4.42 -2.87 -18.71
N LEU A 292 5.58 -2.47 -18.21
CA LEU A 292 6.26 -1.25 -18.63
C LEU A 292 6.68 -1.34 -20.10
N GLU A 293 7.35 -2.42 -20.51
CA GLU A 293 7.77 -2.67 -21.89
C GLU A 293 6.59 -2.63 -22.87
N LYS A 294 5.47 -3.29 -22.53
CA LYS A 294 4.24 -3.22 -23.33
C LYS A 294 3.68 -1.81 -23.46
N ASN A 295 3.91 -0.95 -22.47
CA ASN A 295 3.46 0.44 -22.47
C ASN A 295 4.43 1.40 -23.19
N ILE A 296 5.71 1.04 -23.35
CA ILE A 296 6.69 1.83 -24.11
C ILE A 296 6.27 1.93 -25.59
N LEU A 297 5.74 0.85 -26.17
CA LEU A 297 5.21 0.84 -27.54
C LEU A 297 4.05 1.83 -27.77
N PHE A 298 3.35 2.25 -26.72
CA PHE A 298 2.32 3.29 -26.79
C PHE A 298 2.87 4.70 -26.53
N ALA A 299 4.03 4.81 -25.87
CA ALA A 299 4.65 6.09 -25.56
C ALA A 299 5.33 6.71 -26.79
N GLU A 300 5.99 5.90 -27.64
CA GLU A 300 6.73 6.39 -28.81
C GLU A 300 5.84 7.18 -29.80
N PRO A 301 4.64 6.71 -30.22
CA PRO A 301 3.78 7.49 -31.11
C PRO A 301 3.30 8.80 -30.48
N VAL A 302 3.13 8.83 -29.15
CA VAL A 302 2.68 10.01 -28.39
C VAL A 302 3.82 11.02 -28.28
N GLU A 303 5.03 10.59 -27.97
CA GLU A 303 6.21 11.48 -27.95
C GLU A 303 6.45 12.14 -29.31
N GLU A 304 6.34 11.37 -30.38
CA GLU A 304 6.44 11.87 -31.75
C GLU A 304 5.33 12.89 -32.06
N LEU A 305 4.09 12.60 -31.66
CA LEU A 305 2.96 13.54 -31.79
C LEU A 305 3.22 14.86 -31.05
N PHE A 306 3.64 14.80 -29.79
CA PHE A 306 3.95 15.99 -29.00
C PHE A 306 5.10 16.79 -29.63
N HIS A 307 6.11 16.11 -30.19
CA HIS A 307 7.20 16.75 -30.90
C HIS A 307 6.70 17.53 -32.13
N TRP A 308 5.84 16.93 -32.96
CA TRP A 308 5.27 17.61 -34.13
C TRP A 308 4.40 18.82 -33.77
N LEU A 309 3.56 18.68 -32.74
CA LEU A 309 2.64 19.74 -32.31
C LEU A 309 3.38 20.91 -31.63
N LYS A 310 4.35 20.63 -30.75
CA LYS A 310 5.10 21.68 -30.05
C LYS A 310 5.98 22.50 -30.99
N ASN A 311 6.54 21.84 -32.01
CA ASN A 311 7.44 22.48 -32.98
C ASN A 311 6.71 22.96 -34.25
N ILE A 312 5.37 23.02 -34.25
CA ILE A 312 4.57 23.36 -35.44
C ILE A 312 4.95 24.70 -36.06
N LYS A 313 5.30 25.69 -35.25
CA LYS A 313 5.72 27.01 -35.70
C LYS A 313 7.04 26.98 -36.48
N GLN A 314 7.94 26.06 -36.12
CA GLN A 314 9.23 25.87 -36.79
C GLN A 314 9.10 24.95 -38.00
N ASN A 315 8.32 23.88 -37.88
CA ASN A 315 8.15 22.85 -38.91
C ASN A 315 7.19 23.28 -40.03
N GLY A 316 6.27 24.20 -39.74
CA GLY A 316 5.20 24.62 -40.64
C GLY A 316 4.00 23.67 -40.59
N VAL A 317 2.80 24.25 -40.74
CA VAL A 317 1.52 23.54 -40.59
C VAL A 317 1.37 22.39 -41.60
N GLU A 318 1.79 22.58 -42.86
CA GLU A 318 1.70 21.52 -43.89
C GLU A 318 2.57 20.31 -43.57
N LYS A 319 3.79 20.54 -43.07
CA LYS A 319 4.71 19.45 -42.73
C LYS A 319 4.16 18.64 -41.57
N THR A 320 3.64 19.31 -40.54
CA THR A 320 2.98 18.66 -39.40
C THR A 320 1.73 17.89 -39.84
N LYS A 321 0.90 18.47 -40.70
CA LYS A 321 -0.27 17.78 -41.29
C LYS A 321 0.15 16.51 -42.03
N ASN A 322 1.14 16.58 -42.92
CA ASN A 322 1.58 15.42 -43.70
C ASN A 322 2.15 14.31 -42.80
N SER A 323 2.85 14.69 -41.74
CA SER A 323 3.36 13.75 -40.73
C SER A 323 2.20 13.02 -40.02
N LEU A 324 1.16 13.76 -39.61
CA LEU A 324 -0.05 13.18 -39.00
C LEU A 324 -0.82 12.28 -39.97
N MET A 325 -0.93 12.67 -41.24
CA MET A 325 -1.63 11.88 -42.25
C MET A 325 -0.92 10.55 -42.56
N GLY A 326 0.39 10.47 -42.33
CA GLY A 326 1.17 9.25 -42.47
C GLY A 326 1.24 8.39 -41.19
N SER A 327 0.60 8.81 -40.10
CA SER A 327 0.73 8.15 -38.80
C SER A 327 -0.56 7.49 -38.32
N ILE A 328 -0.48 6.76 -37.20
CA ILE A 328 -1.63 6.05 -36.63
C ILE A 328 -2.79 6.97 -36.23
N TRP A 329 -2.55 8.29 -36.06
CA TRP A 329 -3.44 9.22 -35.39
C TRP A 329 -4.76 9.49 -36.11
N VAL A 330 -4.82 9.23 -37.43
CA VAL A 330 -5.99 9.55 -38.25
C VAL A 330 -6.84 8.33 -38.60
N TYR A 331 -6.43 7.09 -38.26
CA TYR A 331 -7.02 5.87 -38.83
C TYR A 331 -8.05 5.15 -37.95
N SER A 332 -8.16 5.48 -36.67
CA SER A 332 -9.17 4.89 -35.78
C SER A 332 -9.85 5.95 -34.95
N GLU A 333 -11.09 5.69 -34.53
CA GLU A 333 -11.82 6.60 -33.64
C GLU A 333 -11.04 6.88 -32.34
N SER A 334 -10.48 5.84 -31.72
CA SER A 334 -9.68 5.98 -30.49
C SER A 334 -8.46 6.88 -30.72
N ASN A 335 -7.74 6.69 -31.82
CA ASN A 335 -6.53 7.46 -32.11
C ASN A 335 -6.87 8.93 -32.42
N VAL A 336 -7.97 9.19 -33.12
CA VAL A 336 -8.41 10.58 -33.40
C VAL A 336 -8.83 11.28 -32.11
N GLN A 337 -9.49 10.59 -31.17
CA GLN A 337 -9.83 11.14 -29.87
C GLN A 337 -8.59 11.46 -29.03
N GLU A 338 -7.56 10.61 -29.09
CA GLU A 338 -6.29 10.83 -28.40
C GLU A 338 -5.45 11.95 -29.03
N LEU A 339 -5.47 12.07 -30.37
CA LEU A 339 -4.92 13.23 -31.08
C LEU A 339 -5.54 14.53 -30.57
N VAL A 340 -6.87 14.58 -30.45
CA VAL A 340 -7.58 15.75 -29.88
C VAL A 340 -7.14 16.01 -28.44
N ALA A 341 -7.00 14.98 -27.61
CA ALA A 341 -6.54 15.14 -26.24
C ALA A 341 -5.12 15.73 -26.16
N CYS A 342 -4.21 15.28 -27.01
CA CYS A 342 -2.84 15.79 -27.10
C CYS A 342 -2.80 17.24 -27.59
N ILE A 343 -3.60 17.59 -28.60
CA ILE A 343 -3.77 18.97 -29.09
C ILE A 343 -4.23 19.88 -27.95
N LEU A 344 -5.27 19.49 -27.21
CA LEU A 344 -5.78 20.28 -26.08
C LEU A 344 -4.76 20.41 -24.94
N GLN A 345 -3.89 19.42 -24.76
CA GLN A 345 -2.82 19.50 -23.78
C GLN A 345 -1.74 20.50 -24.20
N ILE A 346 -1.33 20.48 -25.47
CA ILE A 346 -0.36 21.43 -26.04
C ILE A 346 -0.89 22.88 -25.96
N ILE A 347 -2.16 23.08 -26.31
CA ILE A 347 -2.84 24.39 -26.25
C ILE A 347 -2.80 24.99 -24.84
N LYS A 348 -2.92 24.16 -23.80
CA LYS A 348 -2.84 24.65 -22.41
C LYS A 348 -1.45 25.13 -22.01
N ILE A 349 -0.40 24.64 -22.68
CA ILE A 349 1.00 24.89 -22.34
C ILE A 349 1.52 26.13 -23.07
N ASP A 350 1.17 26.29 -24.36
CA ASP A 350 1.68 27.39 -25.18
C ASP A 350 0.56 28.07 -25.98
N MET A 351 0.26 29.33 -25.63
CA MET A 351 -0.74 30.14 -26.33
C MET A 351 -0.26 30.71 -27.66
N LEU A 352 1.07 30.79 -27.87
CA LEU A 352 1.64 31.41 -29.07
C LEU A 352 1.49 30.56 -30.32
N ILE A 353 1.17 29.27 -30.17
CA ILE A 353 0.99 28.31 -31.27
C ILE A 353 -0.48 28.05 -31.61
N HIS A 354 -1.43 28.67 -30.89
CA HIS A 354 -2.85 28.45 -31.12
C HIS A 354 -3.30 28.74 -32.56
N PRO A 355 -2.83 29.80 -33.24
CA PRO A 355 -3.19 30.04 -34.64
C PRO A 355 -2.72 28.92 -35.57
N GLU A 356 -1.50 28.43 -35.41
CA GLU A 356 -0.93 27.33 -36.20
C GLU A 356 -1.65 26.01 -35.94
N ILE A 357 -2.04 25.75 -34.69
CA ILE A 357 -2.82 24.56 -34.31
C ILE A 357 -4.25 24.66 -34.87
N ALA A 358 -4.86 25.84 -34.89
CA ALA A 358 -6.18 26.02 -35.51
C ALA A 358 -6.13 25.84 -37.04
N ASP A 359 -5.11 26.39 -37.72
CA ASP A 359 -4.87 26.14 -39.15
C ASP A 359 -4.64 24.65 -39.42
N LEU A 360 -3.89 23.96 -38.55
CA LEU A 360 -3.74 22.50 -38.62
C LEU A 360 -5.10 21.79 -38.54
N CYS A 361 -5.97 22.21 -37.62
CA CYS A 361 -7.29 21.61 -37.47
C CYS A 361 -8.15 21.77 -38.74
N VAL A 362 -8.11 22.95 -39.37
CA VAL A 362 -8.78 23.19 -40.65
C VAL A 362 -8.24 22.27 -41.74
N LYS A 363 -6.91 22.17 -41.87
CA LYS A 363 -6.28 21.35 -42.92
C LYS A 363 -6.50 19.86 -42.74
N LEU A 364 -6.52 19.37 -41.50
CA LEU A 364 -6.91 18.00 -41.19
C LEU A 364 -8.38 17.76 -41.54
N ASN A 365 -9.27 18.69 -41.17
CA ASN A 365 -10.69 18.60 -41.52
C ASN A 365 -10.93 18.59 -43.04
N GLN A 366 -10.12 19.30 -43.83
CA GLN A 366 -10.16 19.26 -45.29
C GLN A 366 -9.59 17.96 -45.88
N SER A 367 -8.81 17.21 -45.11
CA SER A 367 -8.17 15.95 -45.55
C SER A 367 -8.98 14.71 -45.19
N LYS A 368 -10.26 14.90 -44.85
CA LYS A 368 -11.22 13.79 -44.62
C LYS A 368 -11.32 12.91 -45.86
N HIS A 369 -11.25 11.62 -45.63
CA HIS A 369 -11.30 10.63 -46.70
C HIS A 369 -11.82 9.30 -46.14
N TYR A 370 -12.43 8.46 -46.97
CA TYR A 370 -12.98 7.16 -46.53
C TYR A 370 -11.97 6.24 -45.85
N SER A 371 -10.67 6.46 -46.12
CA SER A 371 -9.56 5.69 -45.56
C SER A 371 -9.07 6.23 -44.21
N ASN A 372 -9.67 7.29 -43.66
CA ASN A 372 -9.35 7.85 -42.36
C ASN A 372 -10.61 8.14 -41.55
N ASN A 373 -10.44 8.41 -40.25
CA ASN A 373 -11.51 8.65 -39.29
C ASN A 373 -11.61 10.13 -38.90
N LEU A 374 -11.15 11.06 -39.75
CA LEU A 374 -11.16 12.49 -39.44
C LEU A 374 -12.56 13.10 -39.38
N ASP A 375 -13.60 12.38 -39.79
CA ASP A 375 -15.00 12.80 -39.70
C ASP A 375 -15.41 13.21 -38.28
N ILE A 376 -14.90 12.50 -37.27
CA ILE A 376 -15.20 12.79 -35.85
C ILE A 376 -14.28 13.85 -35.24
N PHE A 377 -13.22 14.27 -35.93
CA PHE A 377 -12.15 15.09 -35.36
C PHE A 377 -12.66 16.46 -34.86
N ILE A 378 -13.24 17.27 -35.74
CA ILE A 378 -13.78 18.59 -35.39
C ILE A 378 -14.95 18.49 -34.39
N PRO A 379 -15.97 17.61 -34.60
CA PRO A 379 -17.04 17.44 -33.63
C PRO A 379 -16.53 17.11 -32.21
N PHE A 380 -15.53 16.23 -32.12
CA PHE A 380 -14.96 15.83 -30.83
C PHE A 380 -14.09 16.94 -30.20
N LEU A 381 -13.26 17.62 -31.00
CA LEU A 381 -12.46 18.77 -30.57
C LEU A 381 -13.36 19.87 -29.99
N VAL A 382 -14.38 20.28 -30.73
CA VAL A 382 -15.35 21.30 -30.30
C VAL A 382 -16.04 20.87 -29.01
N LYS A 383 -16.54 19.63 -28.94
CA LYS A 383 -17.19 19.10 -27.73
C LYS A 383 -16.28 19.19 -26.51
N LYS A 384 -15.00 18.81 -26.63
CA LYS A 384 -14.05 18.82 -25.53
C LYS A 384 -13.61 20.24 -25.14
N THR A 385 -13.36 21.12 -26.12
CA THR A 385 -13.08 22.53 -25.86
C THR A 385 -14.25 23.20 -25.14
N MET A 386 -15.48 23.04 -25.64
CA MET A 386 -16.69 23.63 -25.07
C MET A 386 -17.00 23.14 -23.65
N ALA A 387 -16.57 21.92 -23.30
CA ALA A 387 -16.73 21.39 -21.95
C ALA A 387 -15.80 22.05 -20.92
N SER A 388 -14.71 22.69 -21.34
CA SER A 388 -13.63 23.12 -20.42
C SER A 388 -13.06 24.51 -20.68
N PHE A 389 -13.48 25.24 -21.73
CA PHE A 389 -12.90 26.55 -22.04
C PHE A 389 -13.16 27.60 -20.94
N LEU A 390 -14.29 27.50 -20.24
CA LEU A 390 -14.60 28.39 -19.12
C LEU A 390 -13.85 28.06 -17.83
N SER A 391 -12.96 27.07 -17.80
CA SER A 391 -12.12 26.77 -16.62
C SER A 391 -10.63 27.02 -16.87
N ASN A 392 -10.25 27.45 -18.07
CA ASN A 392 -8.86 27.66 -18.44
C ASN A 392 -8.75 28.76 -19.52
N SER A 393 -8.00 29.82 -19.23
CA SER A 393 -7.87 30.99 -20.13
C SER A 393 -7.22 30.65 -21.47
N ALA A 394 -6.30 29.68 -21.52
CA ALA A 394 -5.70 29.22 -22.78
C ALA A 394 -6.73 28.47 -23.64
N LEU A 395 -7.57 27.62 -23.02
CA LEU A 395 -8.68 26.99 -23.76
C LEU A 395 -9.72 28.00 -24.24
N ALA A 396 -9.97 29.06 -23.49
CA ALA A 396 -10.86 30.15 -23.92
C ALA A 396 -10.28 30.94 -25.10
N SER A 397 -8.99 31.27 -25.05
CA SER A 397 -8.27 31.87 -26.17
C SER A 397 -8.35 30.98 -27.42
N PHE A 398 -8.12 29.67 -27.24
CA PHE A 398 -8.23 28.72 -28.33
C PHE A 398 -9.65 28.61 -28.88
N ALA A 399 -10.68 28.57 -28.02
CA ALA A 399 -12.08 28.59 -28.45
C ALA A 399 -12.39 29.82 -29.29
N TYR A 400 -11.90 31.00 -28.88
CA TYR A 400 -12.03 32.23 -29.66
C TYR A 400 -11.33 32.14 -31.03
N ILE A 401 -10.14 31.51 -31.09
CA ILE A 401 -9.45 31.27 -32.35
C ILE A 401 -10.23 30.27 -33.22
N LEU A 402 -10.80 29.20 -32.67
CA LEU A 402 -11.65 28.28 -33.42
C LEU A 402 -12.87 28.99 -34.04
N VAL A 403 -13.44 29.99 -33.36
CA VAL A 403 -14.50 30.83 -33.93
C VAL A 403 -14.00 31.63 -35.13
N LYS A 404 -12.80 32.20 -35.06
CA LYS A 404 -12.19 32.93 -36.20
C LYS A 404 -11.93 32.06 -37.43
N TYR A 405 -11.70 30.77 -37.22
CA TYR A 405 -11.51 29.78 -38.29
C TYR A 405 -12.81 29.09 -38.73
N ASP A 406 -13.98 29.55 -38.27
CA ASP A 406 -15.30 28.97 -38.57
C ASP A 406 -15.44 27.48 -38.18
N LEU A 407 -14.66 27.04 -37.18
CA LEU A 407 -14.74 25.69 -36.60
C LEU A 407 -15.69 25.61 -35.41
N LEU A 408 -16.05 26.76 -34.83
CA LEU A 408 -16.94 26.91 -33.68
C LEU A 408 -17.82 28.14 -33.89
N LYS A 409 -19.11 28.06 -33.58
CA LYS A 409 -20.01 29.21 -33.70
C LYS A 409 -19.93 30.10 -32.47
N MET A 410 -19.85 31.42 -32.68
CA MET A 410 -19.83 32.39 -31.57
C MET A 410 -21.08 32.29 -30.69
N ASP A 411 -22.25 32.08 -31.29
CA ASP A 411 -23.52 31.96 -30.56
C ASP A 411 -23.51 30.78 -29.57
N ASP A 412 -22.89 29.66 -29.93
CA ASP A 412 -22.77 28.49 -29.04
C ASP A 412 -21.87 28.81 -27.84
N VAL A 413 -20.81 29.60 -28.05
CA VAL A 413 -19.90 30.07 -27.00
C VAL A 413 -20.62 30.99 -26.03
N ILE A 414 -21.33 31.99 -26.56
CA ILE A 414 -22.08 32.95 -25.74
C ILE A 414 -23.18 32.23 -24.97
N ALA A 415 -23.97 31.37 -25.61
CA ALA A 415 -24.99 30.59 -24.93
C ALA A 415 -24.42 29.79 -23.74
N ARG A 416 -23.24 29.18 -23.91
CA ARG A 416 -22.57 28.42 -22.85
C ARG A 416 -22.09 29.31 -21.69
N ILE A 417 -21.56 30.50 -21.99
CA ILE A 417 -21.19 31.50 -20.98
C ILE A 417 -22.44 31.89 -20.18
N LEU A 418 -23.55 32.17 -20.85
CA LEU A 418 -24.80 32.59 -20.19
C LEU A 418 -25.39 31.50 -19.30
N ILE A 419 -25.40 30.24 -19.76
CA ILE A 419 -25.87 29.11 -18.94
C ILE A 419 -25.07 29.05 -17.64
N LYS A 420 -23.73 29.13 -17.70
CA LYS A 420 -22.85 29.08 -16.52
C LYS A 420 -23.09 30.26 -15.56
N THR A 421 -23.19 31.47 -16.10
CA THR A 421 -23.46 32.68 -15.30
C THR A 421 -24.81 32.57 -14.58
N SER A 422 -25.83 32.02 -15.26
CA SER A 422 -27.17 31.83 -14.70
C SER A 422 -27.19 30.74 -13.61
N THR A 423 -26.45 29.64 -13.80
CA THR A 423 -26.36 28.57 -12.78
C THR A 423 -25.67 29.05 -11.51
N ASN A 424 -24.64 29.89 -11.64
CA ASN A 424 -23.93 30.46 -10.50
C ASN A 424 -24.81 31.42 -9.66
N GLN A 425 -25.71 32.17 -10.31
CA GLN A 425 -26.67 33.06 -9.63
C GLN A 425 -27.72 32.29 -8.81
N VAL A 426 -28.21 31.15 -9.32
CA VAL A 426 -29.18 30.30 -8.61
C VAL A 426 -28.55 29.62 -7.38
N LEU A 427 -27.27 29.21 -7.46
CA LEU A 427 -26.56 28.62 -6.33
C LEU A 427 -26.30 29.63 -5.20
N GLU A 428 -26.07 30.91 -5.52
CA GLU A 428 -25.89 31.97 -4.51
C GLU A 428 -27.17 32.32 -3.75
N GLN A 429 -28.31 32.32 -4.43
CA GLN A 429 -29.60 32.57 -3.77
C GLN A 429 -29.97 31.49 -2.75
N ASN A 430 -29.45 30.27 -2.91
CA ASN A 430 -29.68 29.15 -2.01
C ASN A 430 -28.67 29.07 -0.84
N HIS A 431 -27.58 29.83 -0.88
CA HIS A 431 -26.52 29.83 0.14
C HIS A 431 -26.35 31.21 0.81
N GLN A 432 -27.43 31.78 1.34
CA GLN A 432 -27.42 33.05 2.10
C GLN A 432 -26.94 32.95 3.56
N SER A 433 -26.16 31.92 3.92
CA SER A 433 -25.53 31.88 5.24
C SER A 433 -24.18 31.19 5.18
N LEU A 434 -23.12 31.93 4.81
CA LEU A 434 -21.76 31.80 5.32
C LEU A 434 -20.80 32.75 4.58
N SER A 435 -20.22 33.67 5.35
CA SER A 435 -19.03 34.48 5.07
C SER A 435 -19.07 35.52 3.93
N SER A 436 -19.16 36.77 4.35
CA SER A 436 -18.92 38.01 3.60
C SER A 436 -17.42 38.25 3.33
N ASN A 437 -16.77 37.38 2.54
CA ASN A 437 -15.41 37.62 2.01
C ASN A 437 -15.10 36.85 0.71
N LEU A 438 -16.10 36.65 -0.17
CA LEU A 438 -15.88 36.21 -1.55
C LEU A 438 -16.25 37.33 -2.53
N SER A 439 -15.60 38.49 -2.41
CA SER A 439 -15.62 39.51 -3.46
C SER A 439 -14.60 39.14 -4.56
N LEU A 440 -15.05 39.25 -5.82
CA LEU A 440 -14.27 39.44 -7.06
C LEU A 440 -13.53 38.28 -7.75
N ASN A 441 -13.49 37.06 -7.22
CA ASN A 441 -12.90 35.92 -7.97
C ASN A 441 -13.83 35.29 -9.03
N LYS A 442 -14.97 35.91 -9.36
CA LYS A 442 -16.08 35.20 -10.03
C LYS A 442 -16.18 35.32 -11.56
N PHE A 443 -15.42 36.24 -12.17
CA PHE A 443 -15.13 36.18 -13.60
C PHE A 443 -13.80 35.47 -13.78
N LEU A 444 -13.81 34.35 -14.48
CA LEU A 444 -12.60 33.66 -14.86
C LEU A 444 -11.99 34.47 -16.02
N TYR A 445 -10.67 34.61 -16.03
CA TYR A 445 -9.93 35.23 -17.14
C TYR A 445 -10.30 34.67 -18.53
N SER A 446 -11.00 33.54 -18.60
CA SER A 446 -11.60 32.96 -19.80
C SER A 446 -12.71 33.81 -20.44
N GLU A 447 -13.57 34.49 -19.67
CA GLU A 447 -14.67 35.28 -20.26
C GLU A 447 -14.19 36.57 -20.94
N LEU A 448 -13.00 37.08 -20.55
CA LEU A 448 -12.40 38.29 -21.11
C LEU A 448 -12.15 38.21 -22.62
N TRP A 449 -11.95 37.00 -23.16
CA TRP A 449 -11.71 36.78 -24.59
C TRP A 449 -12.93 37.09 -25.47
N PHE A 450 -14.12 37.17 -24.89
CA PHE A 450 -15.40 37.31 -25.61
C PHE A 450 -16.15 38.60 -25.25
N VAL A 451 -15.49 39.53 -24.55
CA VAL A 451 -16.13 40.76 -24.03
C VAL A 451 -16.83 41.58 -25.13
N PRO A 452 -16.20 41.87 -26.29
CA PRO A 452 -16.88 42.64 -27.33
C PRO A 452 -18.18 41.98 -27.81
N GLU A 453 -18.16 40.67 -27.99
CA GLU A 453 -19.30 39.91 -28.50
C GLU A 453 -20.39 39.71 -27.44
N ILE A 454 -20.00 39.51 -26.17
CA ILE A 454 -20.93 39.50 -25.04
C ILE A 454 -21.64 40.86 -24.93
N LEU A 455 -20.89 41.97 -24.98
CA LEU A 455 -21.46 43.32 -24.89
C LEU A 455 -22.39 43.65 -26.06
N ALA A 456 -22.08 43.16 -27.26
CA ALA A 456 -22.93 43.33 -28.43
C ALA A 456 -24.30 42.66 -28.27
N GLN A 457 -24.34 41.48 -27.63
CA GLN A 457 -25.59 40.75 -27.39
C GLN A 457 -26.28 41.14 -26.06
N LEU A 458 -25.51 41.62 -25.09
CA LEU A 458 -25.96 41.98 -23.74
C LEU A 458 -25.23 43.24 -23.25
N PRO A 459 -25.72 44.44 -23.63
CA PRO A 459 -25.06 45.71 -23.32
C PRO A 459 -24.88 45.97 -21.82
N HIS A 460 -25.78 45.43 -20.99
CA HIS A 460 -25.80 45.58 -19.54
C HIS A 460 -25.19 44.39 -18.79
N PHE A 461 -24.48 43.49 -19.48
CA PHE A 461 -23.95 42.27 -18.87
C PHE A 461 -23.00 42.57 -17.69
N PHE A 462 -22.19 43.62 -17.81
CA PHE A 462 -21.22 44.02 -16.79
C PHE A 462 -21.79 45.02 -15.77
N ASP A 463 -22.99 45.58 -15.98
CA ASP A 463 -23.62 46.52 -15.05
C ASP A 463 -23.97 45.89 -13.71
N LYS A 464 -24.03 44.55 -13.65
CA LYS A 464 -24.22 43.78 -12.41
C LYS A 464 -22.93 43.62 -11.59
N ILE A 465 -21.79 44.14 -12.05
CA ILE A 465 -20.51 44.11 -11.35
C ILE A 465 -20.31 45.46 -10.65
N GLN A 466 -21.05 45.68 -9.57
CA GLN A 466 -20.77 46.81 -8.67
C GLN A 466 -19.68 46.40 -7.67
N ASP A 467 -18.72 47.30 -7.49
CA ASP A 467 -17.64 47.30 -6.49
C ASP A 467 -16.39 46.44 -6.79
N SER A 468 -15.51 46.95 -7.65
CA SER A 468 -14.06 46.88 -7.42
C SER A 468 -13.33 48.02 -8.11
N HIS A 469 -12.47 48.72 -7.38
CA HIS A 469 -11.74 49.89 -7.86
C HIS A 469 -10.47 49.57 -8.69
N ASP A 470 -10.23 48.32 -9.09
CA ASP A 470 -8.91 47.90 -9.62
C ASP A 470 -8.87 47.41 -11.08
N PHE A 471 -9.94 47.52 -11.87
CA PHE A 471 -9.88 47.18 -13.30
C PHE A 471 -9.85 48.42 -14.21
N PHE A 472 -8.65 48.83 -14.65
CA PHE A 472 -8.49 49.68 -15.82
C PHE A 472 -8.54 48.81 -17.09
N TYR A 473 -9.63 48.88 -17.85
CA TYR A 473 -9.65 48.32 -19.21
C TYR A 473 -8.93 49.28 -20.18
N ILE A 474 -8.07 48.71 -21.02
CA ILE A 474 -7.64 49.32 -22.27
C ILE A 474 -8.36 48.55 -23.38
N VAL A 475 -9.47 49.11 -23.89
CA VAL A 475 -10.15 48.56 -25.07
C VAL A 475 -9.67 49.32 -26.29
N LYS A 476 -9.26 48.58 -27.33
CA LYS A 476 -9.03 49.13 -28.66
C LYS A 476 -10.37 49.19 -29.40
N ASP A 477 -10.73 50.36 -29.88
CA ASP A 477 -11.87 50.48 -30.78
C ASP A 477 -11.54 49.89 -32.17
N LYS A 478 -12.55 49.85 -33.05
CA LYS A 478 -12.42 49.35 -34.44
C LYS A 478 -11.40 50.15 -35.29
N ASN A 479 -10.94 51.30 -34.79
CA ASN A 479 -9.95 52.18 -35.41
C ASN A 479 -8.59 52.16 -34.69
N ASN A 480 -8.35 51.18 -33.81
CA ASN A 480 -7.10 50.98 -33.07
C ASN A 480 -6.78 52.08 -32.03
N ASN A 481 -7.72 52.94 -31.66
CA ASN A 481 -7.52 53.95 -30.63
C ASN A 481 -7.79 53.39 -29.23
N PHE A 482 -6.99 53.81 -28.25
CA PHE A 482 -7.16 53.42 -26.86
C PHE A 482 -8.14 54.35 -26.16
N GLN A 483 -9.28 53.82 -25.70
CA GLN A 483 -10.18 54.55 -24.80
C GLN A 483 -10.20 53.91 -23.41
N LYS A 484 -10.14 54.76 -22.38
CA LYS A 484 -10.39 54.39 -20.99
C LYS A 484 -11.89 54.44 -20.74
N TYR A 485 -12.46 53.31 -20.33
CA TYR A 485 -13.79 53.27 -19.73
C TYR A 485 -13.66 53.29 -18.21
N LYS A 486 -14.54 54.04 -17.57
CA LYS A 486 -14.62 54.21 -16.11
C LYS A 486 -15.83 53.48 -15.58
#